data_AF-A0A7C3D3R2-F1
#
_entry.id   AF-A0A7C3D3R2-F1
#
_cell.length_a   1.000
_cell.length_b   1.000
_cell.length_c   1.000
_cell.angle_alpha   90.00
_cell.angle_beta   90.00
_cell.angle_gamma   90.00
#
_symmetry.space_group_name_H-M   'P 1'
#
loop_
_entity.id
_entity.type
_entity.pdbx_description
1 polymer ?
#
loop_
_entity_poly.entity_id
_entity_poly.type
_entity_poly.pdbx_seq_one_letter_code
_entity_poly.pdbx_strand_id
1 'polypeptide(L)'
;MTPGQLLSLLFFSLCSLPGWAQTCGQAGASDTRFQAHADGTLTDTLRGLRWRRCAEGQQWRDASCKDTPLRLTLAEARRRGGDGWRLPTLHELSSITDLRCSEPAIDSTWFPHTPAADFWTSTVFASDRGT
;
A
#
# COMPACT_ATOMS: atom_id res chain seq x y z
N MET A 1 -66.36 -6.85 14.79
CA MET A 1 -65.52 -7.15 15.97
C MET A 1 -64.46 -8.14 15.53
N THR A 2 -63.26 -7.64 15.24
CA THR A 2 -62.05 -8.42 14.99
C THR A 2 -60.89 -7.71 15.71
N PRO A 3 -59.98 -8.45 16.37
CA PRO A 3 -58.76 -7.92 16.98
C PRO A 3 -57.75 -7.60 15.86
N GLY A 4 -56.73 -6.75 15.98
CA GLY A 4 -55.84 -6.52 17.11
C GLY A 4 -54.43 -6.99 16.72
N GLN A 5 -53.44 -6.10 16.89
CA GLN A 5 -51.98 -6.34 16.86
C GLN A 5 -51.30 -6.36 15.47
N LEU A 6 -50.08 -5.85 15.26
CA LEU A 6 -49.23 -4.88 15.97
C LEU A 6 -48.18 -4.39 14.95
N LEU A 7 -47.73 -3.16 15.14
CA LEU A 7 -46.66 -2.48 14.43
C LEU A 7 -45.32 -3.24 14.53
N SER A 8 -44.56 -3.37 13.44
CA SER A 8 -43.11 -3.59 13.48
C SER A 8 -42.46 -3.05 12.21
N LEU A 9 -42.21 -1.75 12.23
CA LEU A 9 -41.28 -1.07 11.32
C LEU A 9 -39.86 -1.48 11.72
N LEU A 10 -39.31 -2.53 11.10
CA LEU A 10 -37.87 -2.79 11.16
C LEU A 10 -37.18 -1.88 10.16
N PHE A 11 -36.87 -0.65 10.61
CA PHE A 11 -35.78 0.13 10.04
C PHE A 11 -34.49 -0.66 10.28
N PHE A 12 -34.04 -1.41 9.27
CA PHE A 12 -32.66 -1.87 9.21
C PHE A 12 -31.78 -0.63 9.08
N SER A 13 -31.42 -0.07 10.24
CA SER A 13 -30.33 0.87 10.37
C SER A 13 -29.10 0.18 9.78
N LEU A 14 -28.72 0.58 8.57
CA LEU A 14 -27.41 0.28 8.00
C LEU A 14 -26.38 0.92 8.93
N CYS A 15 -25.95 0.17 9.94
CA CYS A 15 -24.77 0.47 10.71
C CYS A 15 -23.62 0.44 9.70
N SER A 16 -23.15 1.62 9.30
CA SER A 16 -21.99 1.78 8.44
C SER A 16 -20.87 0.92 9.00
N LEU A 17 -20.55 -0.17 8.31
CA LEU A 17 -19.41 -1.00 8.66
C LEU A 17 -18.19 -0.08 8.58
N PRO A 18 -17.34 -0.03 9.63
CA PRO A 18 -16.04 0.59 9.47
C PRO A 18 -15.29 -0.20 8.40
N GLY A 19 -15.25 0.36 7.20
CA GLY A 19 -14.30 -0.09 6.19
C GLY A 19 -12.92 0.05 6.81
N TRP A 20 -12.07 -0.96 6.63
CA TRP A 20 -10.68 -0.94 7.04
C TRP A 20 -9.94 0.03 6.13
N ALA A 21 -10.23 1.31 6.29
CA ALA A 21 -9.48 2.38 5.68
C ALA A 21 -8.36 2.71 6.65
N GLN A 22 -7.14 2.72 6.14
CA GLN A 22 -5.98 3.23 6.86
C GLN A 22 -6.30 4.63 7.40
N THR A 23 -5.94 4.90 8.66
CA THR A 23 -6.09 6.23 9.25
C THR A 23 -5.00 7.14 8.71
N CYS A 24 -5.28 7.80 7.59
CA CYS A 24 -4.49 8.94 7.15
C CYS A 24 -5.13 10.23 7.69
N GLY A 25 -4.32 11.09 8.30
CA GLY A 25 -4.68 12.50 8.51
C GLY A 25 -5.15 13.08 7.18
N GLN A 26 -6.25 13.83 7.20
CA GLN A 26 -7.03 14.27 6.04
C GLN A 26 -6.19 14.44 4.75
N ALA A 27 -6.46 13.61 3.75
CA ALA A 27 -5.82 13.68 2.45
C ALA A 27 -6.26 14.94 1.70
N GLY A 28 -5.40 15.96 1.70
CA GLY A 28 -5.58 17.13 0.85
C GLY A 28 -5.28 16.79 -0.61
N ALA A 29 -6.32 16.90 -1.45
CA ALA A 29 -6.33 16.99 -2.91
C ALA A 29 -5.80 15.79 -3.73
N SER A 30 -6.46 15.60 -4.88
CA SER A 30 -6.07 14.70 -5.97
C SER A 30 -4.58 14.81 -6.28
N ASP A 31 -3.79 13.82 -5.86
CA ASP A 31 -2.36 13.78 -6.14
C ASP A 31 -2.14 13.34 -7.61
N THR A 32 -1.83 14.29 -8.48
CA THR A 32 -1.50 14.02 -9.90
C THR A 32 -0.11 13.42 -10.08
N ARG A 33 0.67 13.25 -8.99
CA ARG A 33 2.03 12.71 -9.04
C ARG A 33 2.05 11.28 -9.54
N PHE A 34 1.11 10.44 -9.11
CA PHE A 34 1.09 9.02 -9.43
C PHE A 34 0.14 8.73 -10.59
N GLN A 35 0.64 8.01 -11.59
CA GLN A 35 -0.14 7.47 -12.69
C GLN A 35 -0.20 5.95 -12.59
N ALA A 36 -1.39 5.40 -12.32
CA ALA A 36 -1.61 3.96 -12.22
C ALA A 36 -1.71 3.28 -13.59
N HIS A 37 -1.13 2.09 -13.68
CA HIS A 37 -1.19 1.22 -14.85
C HIS A 37 -1.99 -0.05 -14.54
N ALA A 38 -2.55 -0.67 -15.58
CA ALA A 38 -3.38 -1.86 -15.44
C ALA A 38 -2.60 -3.09 -14.93
N ASP A 39 -1.28 -3.11 -15.12
CA ASP A 39 -0.37 -4.20 -14.72
C ASP A 39 0.03 -4.18 -13.23
N GLY A 40 -0.56 -3.28 -12.44
CA GLY A 40 -0.23 -3.15 -11.01
C GLY A 40 1.05 -2.37 -10.75
N THR A 41 1.50 -1.57 -11.72
CA THR A 41 2.58 -0.60 -11.53
C THR A 41 2.07 0.84 -11.43
N LEU A 42 2.92 1.72 -10.93
CA LEU A 42 2.70 3.17 -10.86
C LEU A 42 3.88 3.91 -11.46
N THR A 43 3.62 4.97 -12.22
CA THR A 43 4.64 5.97 -12.54
C THR A 43 4.55 7.12 -11.55
N ASP A 44 5.66 7.40 -10.85
CA ASP A 44 5.88 8.61 -10.07
C ASP A 44 6.45 9.70 -11.01
N THR A 45 5.58 10.60 -11.45
CA THR A 45 5.94 11.66 -12.41
C THR A 45 6.88 12.71 -11.83
N LEU A 46 6.92 12.87 -10.51
CA LEU A 46 7.83 13.81 -9.85
C LEU A 46 9.28 13.31 -9.87
N ARG A 47 9.50 11.99 -9.79
CA ARG A 47 10.84 11.38 -9.74
C ARG A 47 11.25 10.66 -11.01
N GLY A 48 10.33 10.47 -11.95
CA GLY A 48 10.57 9.66 -13.15
C GLY A 48 10.82 8.18 -12.80
N LEU A 49 10.22 7.69 -11.71
CA LEU A 49 10.39 6.32 -11.25
C LEU A 49 9.12 5.51 -11.52
N ARG A 50 9.30 4.22 -11.79
CA ARG A 50 8.20 3.25 -11.83
C ARG A 50 8.25 2.36 -10.59
N TRP A 51 7.10 2.15 -9.96
CA TRP A 51 6.94 1.36 -8.75
C TRP A 51 6.02 0.17 -8.99
N ARG A 52 6.30 -0.96 -8.32
CA ARG A 52 5.28 -1.99 -8.11
C ARG A 52 4.36 -1.53 -6.99
N ARG A 53 3.05 -1.70 -7.14
CA ARG A 53 2.06 -1.33 -6.11
C ARG A 53 2.06 -2.33 -4.96
N CYS A 54 2.24 -3.61 -5.28
CA CYS A 54 2.24 -4.69 -4.31
C CYS A 54 3.63 -4.92 -3.73
N ALA A 55 3.68 -5.27 -2.45
CA ALA A 55 4.92 -5.70 -1.83
C ALA A 55 5.39 -7.03 -2.45
N GLU A 56 6.69 -7.32 -2.37
CA GLU A 56 7.24 -8.59 -2.87
C GLU A 56 6.50 -9.78 -2.24
N GLY A 57 6.11 -10.75 -3.08
CA GLY A 57 5.28 -11.89 -2.67
C GLY A 57 3.78 -11.73 -2.91
N GLN A 58 3.29 -10.49 -3.00
CA GLN A 58 1.91 -10.20 -3.36
C GLN A 58 1.73 -10.13 -4.87
N GLN A 59 0.49 -10.28 -5.33
CA GLN A 59 0.12 -10.21 -6.74
C GLN A 59 -0.97 -9.19 -6.98
N TRP A 60 -0.84 -8.44 -8.07
CA TRP A 60 -1.88 -7.52 -8.52
C TRP A 60 -3.02 -8.28 -9.20
N ARG A 61 -4.19 -8.32 -8.56
CA ARG A 61 -5.40 -8.97 -9.07
C ARG A 61 -6.63 -8.19 -8.62
N ASP A 62 -7.60 -8.05 -9.52
CA ASP A 62 -8.88 -7.36 -9.25
C ASP A 62 -8.68 -5.94 -8.71
N ALA A 63 -7.78 -5.18 -9.35
CA ALA A 63 -7.41 -3.81 -8.99
C ALA A 63 -6.88 -3.64 -7.55
N SER A 64 -6.32 -4.70 -6.96
CA SER A 64 -5.76 -4.66 -5.61
C SER A 64 -4.61 -5.67 -5.44
N CYS A 65 -3.89 -5.57 -4.33
CA CYS A 65 -2.83 -6.51 -3.97
C CYS A 65 -3.39 -7.67 -3.16
N LYS A 66 -3.10 -8.90 -3.60
CA LYS A 66 -3.53 -10.15 -2.97
C LYS A 66 -2.32 -10.96 -2.52
N ASP A 67 -2.60 -12.02 -1.75
CA ASP A 67 -1.62 -12.93 -1.15
C ASP A 67 -0.80 -12.31 -0.01
N THR A 68 0.03 -13.15 0.61
CA THR A 68 0.87 -12.78 1.76
C THR A 68 2.20 -12.21 1.26
N PRO A 69 2.63 -11.03 1.75
CA PRO A 69 3.94 -10.49 1.41
C PRO A 69 5.05 -11.39 1.95
N LEU A 70 6.13 -11.53 1.18
CA LEU A 70 7.31 -12.30 1.57
C LEU A 70 8.16 -11.52 2.57
N ARG A 71 8.69 -12.24 3.55
CA ARG A 71 9.78 -11.76 4.41
C ARG A 71 11.09 -12.26 3.82
N LEU A 72 11.87 -11.33 3.28
CA LEU A 72 13.12 -11.63 2.60
C LEU A 72 14.30 -11.13 3.42
N THR A 73 15.44 -11.79 3.30
CA THR A 73 16.74 -11.22 3.64
C THR A 73 17.15 -10.17 2.61
N LEU A 74 18.08 -9.26 2.96
CA LEU A 74 18.62 -8.29 2.00
C LEU A 74 19.24 -8.97 0.76
N ALA A 75 19.92 -10.10 0.96
CA ALA A 75 20.52 -10.85 -0.14
C ALA A 75 19.46 -11.40 -1.12
N GLU A 76 18.34 -11.92 -0.60
CA GLU A 76 17.22 -12.36 -1.43
C GLU A 76 16.53 -11.19 -2.14
N ALA A 77 16.30 -10.08 -1.44
CA ALA A 77 15.70 -8.89 -2.02
C ALA A 77 16.54 -8.33 -3.18
N ARG A 78 17.87 -8.30 -3.03
CA ARG A 78 18.79 -7.89 -4.11
C ARG A 78 18.72 -8.81 -5.33
N ARG A 79 18.57 -10.12 -5.14
CA ARG A 79 18.45 -11.10 -6.23
C ARG A 79 17.11 -11.04 -6.97
N ARG A 80 16.07 -10.46 -6.37
CA ARG A 80 14.76 -10.24 -7.01
C ARG A 80 14.72 -9.00 -7.90
N GLY A 81 15.78 -8.19 -7.89
CA GLY A 81 16.02 -7.23 -8.98
C GLY A 81 16.28 -7.95 -10.31
N GLY A 82 16.00 -7.29 -11.42
CA GLY A 82 16.05 -7.87 -12.77
C GLY A 82 14.93 -7.33 -13.65
N ASP A 83 15.05 -7.49 -14.97
CA ASP A 83 14.03 -7.08 -15.95
C ASP A 83 13.60 -5.60 -15.82
N GLY A 84 14.58 -4.74 -15.55
CA GLY A 84 14.37 -3.30 -15.33
C GLY A 84 13.92 -2.92 -13.92
N TRP A 85 13.78 -3.88 -13.00
CA TRP A 85 13.48 -3.63 -11.59
C TRP A 85 14.73 -3.71 -10.72
N ARG A 86 14.76 -2.91 -9.66
CA ARG A 86 15.81 -2.93 -8.64
C ARG A 86 15.25 -2.60 -7.28
N LEU A 87 16.05 -2.87 -6.25
CA LEU A 87 15.77 -2.42 -4.89
C LEU A 87 15.88 -0.86 -4.83
N PRO A 88 14.92 -0.16 -4.23
CA PRO A 88 14.96 1.30 -4.13
C PRO A 88 16.11 1.73 -3.22
N THR A 89 16.63 2.94 -3.42
CA THR A 89 17.48 3.60 -2.42
C THR A 89 16.60 4.08 -1.26
N LEU A 90 17.22 4.41 -0.13
CA LEU A 90 16.51 4.98 1.02
C LEU A 90 15.74 6.25 0.64
N HIS A 91 16.36 7.17 -0.11
CA HIS A 91 15.72 8.41 -0.54
C HIS A 91 14.50 8.16 -1.44
N GLU A 92 14.56 7.16 -2.30
CA GLU A 92 13.43 6.80 -3.18
C GLU A 92 12.30 6.16 -2.38
N LEU A 93 12.61 5.21 -1.49
CA LEU A 93 11.60 4.56 -0.66
C LEU A 93 10.92 5.57 0.28
N SER A 94 11.70 6.43 0.95
CA SER A 94 11.16 7.49 1.82
C SER A 94 10.28 8.50 1.06
N SER A 95 10.42 8.58 -0.26
CA SER A 95 9.65 9.53 -1.06
C SER A 95 8.22 9.13 -1.36
N ILE A 96 7.89 7.87 -1.16
CA ILE A 96 6.53 7.34 -1.28
C ILE A 96 5.87 7.16 0.08
N THR A 97 6.61 7.37 1.17
CA THR A 97 6.07 7.43 2.54
C THR A 97 5.14 8.63 2.69
N ASP A 98 3.99 8.42 3.34
CA ASP A 98 3.06 9.47 3.73
C ASP A 98 2.96 9.50 5.25
N LEU A 99 3.58 10.52 5.87
CA LEU A 99 3.63 10.69 7.32
C LEU A 99 2.30 11.11 7.93
N ARG A 100 1.28 11.42 7.11
CA ARG A 100 -0.09 11.59 7.59
C ARG A 100 -0.72 10.24 7.92
N CYS A 101 -0.20 9.15 7.36
CA CYS A 101 -0.67 7.80 7.56
C CYS A 101 0.20 7.07 8.58
N SER A 102 -0.39 6.12 9.28
CA SER A 102 0.28 5.27 10.26
C SER A 102 -0.10 3.81 10.04
N GLU A 103 0.88 2.91 10.20
CA GLU A 103 0.69 1.46 10.18
C GLU A 103 -0.12 0.92 8.97
N PRO A 104 0.37 1.07 7.71
CA PRO A 104 1.66 1.63 7.29
C PRO A 104 1.64 3.14 6.98
N ALA A 105 2.83 3.77 6.98
CA ALA A 105 3.01 5.18 6.62
C ALA A 105 3.13 5.37 5.09
N ILE A 106 2.09 5.00 4.34
CA ILE A 106 2.05 5.09 2.86
C ILE A 106 0.62 5.21 2.38
N ASP A 107 0.34 5.94 1.31
CA ASP A 107 -1.05 6.06 0.81
C ASP A 107 -1.57 4.74 0.23
N SER A 108 -2.51 4.12 0.94
CA SER A 108 -3.14 2.84 0.55
C SER A 108 -3.95 2.89 -0.75
N THR A 109 -4.29 4.10 -1.22
CA THR A 109 -4.90 4.30 -2.56
C THR A 109 -3.94 3.88 -3.65
N TRP A 110 -2.66 4.24 -3.50
CA TRP A 110 -1.60 3.94 -4.46
C TRP A 110 -0.95 2.58 -4.17
N PHE A 111 -0.76 2.24 -2.90
CA PHE A 111 -0.09 1.01 -2.45
C PHE A 111 -1.04 0.18 -1.54
N PRO A 112 -2.02 -0.53 -2.12
CA PRO A 112 -3.02 -1.25 -1.34
C PRO A 112 -2.42 -2.48 -0.66
N HIS A 113 -2.93 -2.82 0.52
CA HIS A 113 -2.50 -3.98 1.33
C HIS A 113 -0.99 -4.04 1.61
N THR A 114 -0.31 -2.89 1.66
CA THR A 114 1.07 -2.80 2.14
C THR A 114 1.14 -3.25 3.61
N PRO A 115 2.02 -4.18 3.97
CA PRO A 115 2.21 -4.58 5.37
C PRO A 115 2.84 -3.44 6.18
N ALA A 116 2.41 -3.29 7.44
CA ALA A 116 3.11 -2.49 8.44
C ALA A 116 4.43 -3.19 8.82
N ALA A 117 5.49 -2.93 8.06
CA ALA A 117 6.79 -3.57 8.18
C ALA A 117 7.90 -2.69 7.59
N ASP A 118 9.14 -3.01 7.94
CA ASP A 118 10.31 -2.41 7.29
C ASP A 118 10.53 -2.99 5.89
N PHE A 119 10.98 -2.14 4.98
CA PHE A 119 11.31 -2.50 3.60
C PHE A 119 12.81 -2.30 3.34
N TRP A 120 13.43 -3.26 2.65
CA TRP A 120 14.85 -3.20 2.30
C TRP A 120 15.15 -2.09 1.29
N THR A 121 16.33 -1.47 1.43
CA THR A 121 16.85 -0.49 0.47
C THR A 121 18.23 -0.93 -0.03
N SER A 122 18.64 -0.41 -1.18
CA SER A 122 19.97 -0.64 -1.75
C SER A 122 21.04 0.31 -1.19
N THR A 123 20.64 1.27 -0.34
CA THR A 123 21.58 2.21 0.28
C THR A 123 22.49 1.47 1.25
N VAL A 124 23.80 1.64 1.06
CA VAL A 124 24.85 1.01 1.88
C VAL A 124 25.28 1.99 2.96
N PHE A 125 25.26 1.55 4.22
CA PHE A 125 25.78 2.34 5.33
C PHE A 125 27.28 2.13 5.50
N ALA A 126 27.98 3.10 6.09
CA ALA A 126 29.44 3.00 6.27
C ALA A 126 29.85 1.76 7.08
N SER A 127 29.01 1.30 8.00
CA SER A 127 29.17 0.05 8.77
C SER A 127 29.22 -1.20 7.90
N ASP A 128 28.59 -1.18 6.73
CA ASP A 128 28.40 -2.36 5.89
C ASP A 128 29.61 -2.64 4.98
N ARG A 129 30.61 -1.74 4.99
CA ARG A 129 31.81 -1.84 4.14
C ARG A 129 33.02 -2.46 4.86
N GLY A 130 32.88 -2.85 6.13
CA GLY A 130 34.00 -3.18 7.02
C GLY A 130 34.08 -4.62 7.53
N THR A 131 33.32 -5.57 6.96
CA THR A 131 33.34 -7.00 7.35
C THR A 131 33.58 -7.91 6.17
#